data_AF-A0A958QSM8-F1
#
_entry.id   AF-A0A958QSM8-F1
#
_cell.length_a   1.000
_cell.length_b   1.000
_cell.length_c   1.000
_cell.angle_alpha   90.00
_cell.angle_beta   90.00
_cell.angle_gamma   90.00
#
_symmetry.space_group_name_H-M   'P 1'
#
loop_
_entity.id
_entity.type
_entity.pdbx_description
1 polymer ?
#
loop_
_entity_poly.entity_id
_entity_poly.type
_entity_poly.pdbx_seq_one_letter_code
_entity_poly.pdbx_strand_id
1 'polypeptide(L)'
;MFKQKRKDKQLEFTIRRPKEKDRNFQQGGRSFYFFDFDDNIAVLGTPTYLYHIDSGEELIVSSGEFAENQIGIGKFGRFKNYKILLDDENGSFRNFRDRDLTALEKLFGKKQFFIEDLIHALGCPEQKWKGPSWNCFYHAIYNGRPISLITARGHSPKTIRRGIKQFVKEGFLPSHPNYLSIYPVSHPSTRKRLTIHAEASVAELKKIAIRKSVEKAFLKYGQNPFHRFGMSDDDPKNIHLIIEEMTLLKQEYPQNSFFVFDTYRGQFIRREGFFRSYRRKSYGPGPSIGSSFGLSLSSRCKRYII
;
A
#
# COMPACT_ATOMS: atom_id res chain seq x y z
N MET A 1 -13.33 17.63 41.11
CA MET A 1 -13.67 16.30 41.65
C MET A 1 -14.38 15.51 40.54
N PHE A 2 -13.91 14.28 40.27
CA PHE A 2 -14.38 13.30 39.25
C PHE A 2 -14.13 13.66 37.77
N LYS A 3 -13.69 12.76 36.87
CA LYS A 3 -13.57 11.30 36.93
C LYS A 3 -12.44 10.85 36.00
N GLN A 4 -11.50 10.12 36.58
CA GLN A 4 -10.42 9.42 35.88
C GLN A 4 -11.02 8.23 35.12
N LYS A 5 -11.09 8.30 33.78
CA LYS A 5 -11.40 7.11 32.96
C LYS A 5 -10.13 6.27 32.84
N ARG A 6 -10.01 5.27 33.73
CA ARG A 6 -9.15 4.11 33.51
C ARG A 6 -9.59 3.46 32.19
N LYS A 7 -8.73 3.50 31.18
CA LYS A 7 -8.83 2.57 30.05
C LYS A 7 -8.44 1.20 30.58
N ASP A 8 -9.33 0.23 30.42
CA ASP A 8 -9.05 -1.18 30.62
C ASP A 8 -7.89 -1.58 29.70
N LYS A 9 -6.68 -1.56 30.26
CA LYS A 9 -5.54 -2.24 29.67
C LYS A 9 -5.83 -3.73 29.83
N GLN A 10 -6.30 -4.36 28.76
CA GLN A 10 -6.14 -5.78 28.57
C GLN A 10 -4.71 -6.14 29.00
N LEU A 11 -4.58 -7.14 29.89
CA LEU A 11 -3.29 -7.64 30.38
C LEU A 11 -2.43 -8.06 29.18
N GLU A 12 -1.58 -7.15 28.70
CA GLU A 12 -0.48 -7.49 27.80
C GLU A 12 0.49 -8.35 28.61
N PHE A 13 0.35 -9.67 28.51
CA PHE A 13 1.44 -10.57 28.87
C PHE A 13 2.68 -10.09 28.13
N THR A 14 3.64 -9.55 28.87
CA THR A 14 4.84 -8.88 28.34
C THR A 14 5.86 -9.91 27.86
N ILE A 15 5.42 -10.88 27.05
CA ILE A 15 6.31 -11.76 26.31
C ILE A 15 6.85 -10.91 25.16
N ARG A 16 8.03 -10.31 25.36
CA ARG A 16 8.74 -9.59 24.30
C ARG A 16 8.94 -10.55 23.13
N ARG A 17 8.23 -10.32 22.02
CA ARG A 17 8.37 -11.13 20.79
C ARG A 17 9.85 -11.15 20.38
N PRO A 18 10.50 -12.30 20.19
CA PRO A 18 11.90 -12.31 19.76
C PRO A 18 12.02 -11.67 18.37
N LYS A 19 13.14 -10.97 18.11
CA LYS A 19 13.45 -10.52 16.76
C LYS A 19 13.77 -11.71 15.87
N GLU A 20 13.20 -11.73 14.68
CA GLU A 20 13.38 -12.78 13.70
C GLU A 20 14.50 -12.37 12.71
N LYS A 21 15.43 -13.29 12.43
CA LYS A 21 16.42 -13.10 11.36
C LYS A 21 15.75 -13.19 9.99
N ASP A 22 16.40 -12.64 8.96
CA ASP A 22 15.95 -12.84 7.58
C ASP A 22 15.90 -14.34 7.26
N ARG A 23 14.92 -14.80 6.46
CA ARG A 23 14.79 -16.25 6.19
C ARG A 23 16.07 -16.88 5.63
N ASN A 24 16.81 -16.13 4.83
CA ASN A 24 18.08 -16.56 4.24
C ASN A 24 19.29 -15.83 4.86
N PHE A 25 19.19 -15.41 6.12
CA PHE A 25 20.22 -14.59 6.77
C PHE A 25 21.61 -15.23 6.73
N GLN A 26 21.68 -16.56 6.92
CA GLN A 26 22.95 -17.31 6.90
C GLN A 26 23.66 -17.28 5.54
N GLN A 27 22.91 -17.01 4.47
CA GLN A 27 23.43 -16.91 3.10
C GLN A 27 23.66 -15.44 2.69
N GLY A 28 23.64 -14.50 3.65
CA GLY A 28 23.69 -13.07 3.42
C GLY A 28 22.39 -12.48 2.84
N GLY A 29 21.33 -13.28 2.75
CA GLY A 29 20.05 -12.87 2.17
C GLY A 29 19.27 -11.89 3.06
N ARG A 30 18.58 -10.96 2.43
CA ARG A 30 17.72 -9.92 3.03
C ARG A 30 16.30 -10.03 2.50
N SER A 31 15.32 -9.71 3.35
CA SER A 31 13.90 -9.65 2.99
C SER A 31 13.48 -8.18 2.87
N PHE A 32 13.13 -7.78 1.66
CA PHE A 32 12.70 -6.42 1.30
C PHE A 32 11.19 -6.37 1.20
N TYR A 33 10.58 -5.39 1.87
CA TYR A 33 9.13 -5.24 1.93
C TYR A 33 8.70 -3.94 1.26
N PHE A 34 7.83 -4.06 0.26
CA PHE A 34 7.25 -2.94 -0.46
C PHE A 34 5.78 -2.84 -0.10
N PHE A 35 5.28 -1.63 0.13
CA PHE A 35 3.88 -1.43 0.49
C PHE A 35 3.29 -0.25 -0.28
N ASP A 36 2.05 -0.40 -0.75
CA ASP A 36 1.17 0.77 -0.84
C ASP A 36 0.76 1.22 0.56
N PHE A 37 0.56 2.52 0.73
CA PHE A 37 0.23 3.10 2.03
C PHE A 37 -1.28 3.18 2.25
N ASP A 38 -1.97 3.82 1.32
CA ASP A 38 -3.40 4.12 1.42
C ASP A 38 -4.20 2.84 1.30
N ASP A 39 -5.17 2.67 2.21
CA ASP A 39 -6.09 1.54 2.34
C ASP A 39 -5.43 0.16 2.59
N ASN A 40 -4.14 0.00 2.25
CA ASN A 40 -3.32 -1.17 2.52
C ASN A 40 -2.62 -1.15 3.90
N ILE A 41 -1.86 -0.10 4.23
CA ILE A 41 -1.26 0.06 5.58
C ILE A 41 -2.25 0.78 6.50
N ALA A 42 -2.81 1.89 6.02
CA ALA A 42 -3.71 2.71 6.79
C ALA A 42 -4.83 3.30 5.93
N VAL A 43 -6.06 3.18 6.42
CA VAL A 43 -7.23 3.85 5.87
C VAL A 43 -7.28 5.27 6.46
N LEU A 44 -7.16 6.27 5.60
CA LEU A 44 -7.19 7.69 5.99
C LEU A 44 -8.45 8.35 5.44
N GLY A 45 -9.07 9.23 6.24
CA GLY A 45 -10.26 9.99 5.84
C GLY A 45 -9.98 11.15 4.89
N THR A 46 -8.91 11.08 4.08
CA THR A 46 -8.52 12.14 3.15
C THR A 46 -9.62 12.34 2.10
N PRO A 47 -10.30 13.51 2.05
CA PRO A 47 -11.39 13.74 1.11
C PRO A 47 -10.90 13.79 -0.35
N THR A 48 -11.66 13.17 -1.26
CA THR A 48 -11.55 13.36 -2.71
C THR A 48 -12.78 14.14 -3.20
N TYR A 49 -12.59 15.06 -4.14
CA TYR A 49 -13.67 15.93 -4.62
C TYR A 49 -14.01 15.62 -6.07
N LEU A 50 -15.30 15.50 -6.37
CA LEU A 50 -15.84 15.44 -7.73
C LEU A 50 -16.64 16.72 -8.00
N TYR A 51 -16.65 17.18 -9.24
CA TYR A 51 -17.31 18.44 -9.60
C TYR A 51 -18.47 18.17 -10.52
N HIS A 52 -19.66 18.64 -10.16
CA HIS A 52 -20.81 18.56 -11.07
C HIS A 52 -20.48 19.31 -12.37
N ILE A 53 -20.79 18.71 -13.53
CA ILE A 53 -20.39 19.23 -14.83
C ILE A 53 -21.05 20.59 -15.11
N ASP A 54 -22.34 20.73 -14.79
CA ASP A 54 -23.11 21.95 -15.06
C ASP A 54 -22.98 23.02 -13.97
N SER A 55 -23.29 22.70 -12.71
CA SER A 55 -23.27 23.66 -11.60
C SER A 55 -21.87 23.95 -11.04
N GLY A 56 -20.89 23.07 -11.26
CA GLY A 56 -19.58 23.15 -10.63
C GLY A 56 -19.56 22.79 -9.14
N GLU A 57 -20.68 22.37 -8.56
CA GLU A 57 -20.77 21.99 -7.14
C GLU A 57 -19.85 20.81 -6.79
N GLU A 58 -19.22 20.89 -5.62
CA GLU A 58 -18.32 19.85 -5.12
C GLU A 58 -19.10 18.73 -4.41
N LEU A 59 -18.80 17.49 -4.80
CA LEU A 59 -19.20 16.28 -4.09
C LEU A 59 -17.98 15.64 -3.45
N ILE A 60 -18.02 15.43 -2.14
CA ILE A 60 -16.99 14.71 -1.40
C ILE A 60 -17.25 13.21 -1.51
N VAL A 61 -16.23 12.46 -1.91
CA VAL A 61 -16.22 10.99 -1.94
C VAL A 61 -15.01 10.45 -1.18
N SER A 62 -15.15 9.25 -0.63
CA SER A 62 -14.03 8.53 -0.01
C SER A 62 -13.07 7.96 -1.07
N SER A 63 -11.83 7.65 -0.70
CA SER A 63 -10.85 7.00 -1.59
C SER A 63 -11.36 5.68 -2.15
N GLY A 64 -12.01 4.84 -1.32
CA GLY A 64 -12.61 3.58 -1.75
C GLY A 64 -13.77 3.79 -2.74
N GLU A 65 -14.69 4.71 -2.44
CA GLU A 65 -15.80 5.03 -3.34
C GLU A 65 -15.31 5.58 -4.69
N PHE A 66 -14.26 6.40 -4.66
CA PHE A 66 -13.58 6.87 -5.86
C PHE A 66 -12.98 5.70 -6.66
N ALA A 67 -12.20 4.82 -6.04
CA ALA A 67 -11.52 3.71 -6.70
C ALA A 67 -12.50 2.72 -7.39
N GLU A 68 -13.65 2.48 -6.75
CA GLU A 68 -14.73 1.64 -7.29
C GLU A 68 -15.42 2.27 -8.51
N ASN A 69 -15.64 3.59 -8.50
CA ASN A 69 -16.46 4.26 -9.50
C ASN A 69 -15.66 5.05 -10.56
N GLN A 70 -14.34 5.19 -10.43
CA GLN A 70 -13.52 6.08 -11.26
C GLN A 70 -13.69 5.93 -12.78
N ILE A 71 -13.94 4.70 -13.26
CA ILE A 71 -14.11 4.42 -14.71
C ILE A 71 -15.40 5.05 -15.26
N GLY A 72 -16.44 5.13 -14.43
CA GLY A 72 -17.75 5.66 -14.80
C GLY A 72 -17.89 7.17 -14.65
N ILE A 73 -16.98 7.84 -13.92
CA ILE A 73 -17.07 9.28 -13.69
C ILE A 73 -17.09 10.04 -15.03
N GLY A 74 -18.10 10.90 -15.22
CA GLY A 74 -18.32 11.65 -16.45
C GLY A 74 -18.87 10.83 -17.63
N LYS A 75 -19.19 9.55 -17.41
CA LYS A 75 -19.59 8.62 -18.48
C LYS A 75 -20.89 7.85 -18.16
N PHE A 76 -20.93 7.15 -17.03
CA PHE A 76 -22.06 6.29 -16.64
C PHE A 76 -22.10 6.06 -15.13
N GLY A 77 -23.21 5.48 -14.64
CA GLY A 77 -23.39 5.17 -13.22
C GLY A 77 -23.64 6.40 -12.34
N ARG A 78 -23.36 6.29 -11.05
CA ARG A 78 -23.71 7.29 -10.02
C ARG A 78 -23.07 8.66 -10.27
N PHE A 79 -21.86 8.69 -10.84
CA PHE A 79 -21.08 9.91 -11.04
C PHE A 79 -21.00 10.34 -12.51
N LYS A 80 -21.98 9.95 -13.34
CA LYS A 80 -22.01 10.30 -14.78
C LYS A 80 -22.03 11.82 -15.05
N ASN A 81 -22.63 12.61 -14.15
CA ASN A 81 -22.73 14.07 -14.27
C ASN A 81 -21.61 14.81 -13.52
N TYR A 82 -20.55 14.10 -13.14
CA TYR A 82 -19.41 14.67 -12.43
C TYR A 82 -18.13 14.52 -13.23
N LYS A 83 -17.17 15.40 -12.99
CA LYS A 83 -15.82 15.36 -13.58
C LYS A 83 -14.73 15.37 -12.52
N ILE A 84 -13.58 14.84 -12.91
CA ILE A 84 -12.33 14.91 -12.13
C ILE A 84 -11.57 16.16 -12.62
N LEU A 85 -11.12 16.98 -11.68
CA LEU A 85 -10.23 18.10 -11.97
C LEU A 85 -8.82 17.76 -11.47
N LEU A 86 -7.82 17.81 -12.35
CA LEU A 86 -6.44 17.42 -12.05
C LEU A 86 -5.57 18.56 -11.53
N ASP A 87 -6.17 19.70 -11.22
CA ASP A 87 -5.47 20.83 -10.61
C ASP A 87 -4.95 20.45 -9.21
N ASP A 88 -3.67 20.75 -8.93
CA ASP A 88 -3.01 20.32 -7.70
C ASP A 88 -3.47 21.13 -6.48
N GLU A 89 -3.94 22.37 -6.66
CA GLU A 89 -4.34 23.28 -5.57
C GLU A 89 -5.84 23.20 -5.27
N ASN A 90 -6.67 23.19 -6.31
CA ASN A 90 -8.12 23.32 -6.23
C ASN A 90 -8.85 22.12 -6.82
N GLY A 91 -8.15 21.11 -7.34
CA GLY A 91 -8.77 19.97 -7.99
C GLY A 91 -9.18 18.84 -7.04
N SER A 92 -9.54 17.71 -7.65
CA SER A 92 -10.10 16.52 -7.01
C SER A 92 -9.21 15.91 -5.93
N PHE A 93 -7.89 16.05 -6.08
CA PHE A 93 -6.88 15.42 -5.22
C PHE A 93 -6.05 16.43 -4.43
N ARG A 94 -6.52 17.66 -4.26
CA ARG A 94 -5.80 18.73 -3.53
C ARG A 94 -5.30 18.31 -2.14
N ASN A 95 -6.10 17.52 -1.40
CA ASN A 95 -5.73 17.04 -0.07
C ASN A 95 -4.70 15.89 -0.09
N PHE A 96 -4.36 15.38 -1.27
CA PHE A 96 -3.30 14.39 -1.48
C PHE A 96 -1.95 15.04 -1.83
N ARG A 97 -1.86 16.39 -1.80
CA ARG A 97 -0.67 17.21 -2.09
C ARG A 97 -0.14 17.90 -0.84
N ASP A 98 1.14 18.27 -0.89
CA ASP A 98 1.70 19.16 0.12
C ASP A 98 1.09 20.56 -0.06
N ARG A 99 0.56 21.12 1.04
CA ARG A 99 0.21 22.53 1.15
C ARG A 99 1.47 23.39 1.18
N ASP A 100 1.45 24.52 0.48
CA ASP A 100 2.39 25.58 0.75
C ASP A 100 1.99 26.29 2.05
N LEU A 101 2.71 25.98 3.13
CA LEU A 101 2.46 26.53 4.46
C LEU A 101 3.53 27.56 4.78
N THR A 102 3.10 28.77 5.09
CA THR A 102 3.99 29.84 5.55
C THR A 102 4.65 29.49 6.88
N ALA A 103 5.74 30.19 7.23
CA ALA A 103 6.41 30.00 8.53
C ALA A 103 5.46 30.32 9.71
N LEU A 104 4.63 31.35 9.55
CA LEU A 104 3.65 31.77 10.55
C LEU A 104 2.58 30.69 10.78
N GLU A 105 2.05 30.10 9.71
CA GLU A 105 1.07 29.00 9.82
C GLU A 105 1.64 27.77 10.50
N LYS A 106 2.90 27.43 10.21
CA LYS A 106 3.61 26.34 10.90
C LYS A 106 3.79 26.65 12.38
N LEU A 107 4.06 27.91 12.74
CA LEU A 107 4.18 28.36 14.13
C LEU A 107 2.85 28.24 14.87
N PHE A 108 1.73 28.57 14.21
CA PHE A 108 0.37 28.35 14.73
C PHE A 108 -0.07 26.88 14.69
N GLY A 109 0.82 25.95 14.32
CA GLY A 109 0.57 24.52 14.41
C GLY A 109 -0.18 23.91 13.24
N LYS A 110 -0.42 24.65 12.14
CA LYS A 110 -0.96 24.05 10.90
C LYS A 110 0.00 22.97 10.39
N LYS A 111 -0.54 21.81 10.04
CA LYS A 111 0.23 20.67 9.55
C LYS A 111 -0.09 20.42 8.08
N GLN A 112 0.51 19.40 7.50
CA GLN A 112 0.11 18.91 6.17
C GLN A 112 -1.16 18.06 6.32
N PHE A 113 -2.04 18.03 5.30
CA PHE A 113 -3.30 17.27 5.38
C PHE A 113 -3.05 15.79 5.72
N PHE A 114 -2.07 15.16 5.08
CA PHE A 114 -1.64 13.80 5.43
C PHE A 114 -1.35 13.59 6.93
N ILE A 115 -0.72 14.58 7.59
CA ILE A 115 -0.36 14.46 9.01
C ILE A 115 -1.61 14.67 9.88
N GLU A 116 -2.51 15.56 9.50
CA GLU A 116 -3.77 15.82 10.20
C GLU A 116 -4.70 14.60 10.12
N ASP A 117 -4.91 14.08 8.91
CA ASP A 117 -5.73 12.88 8.67
C ASP A 117 -5.21 11.67 9.45
N LEU A 118 -3.89 11.50 9.47
CA LEU A 118 -3.26 10.41 10.20
C LEU A 118 -3.41 10.58 11.71
N ILE A 119 -3.21 11.78 12.26
CA ILE A 119 -3.44 12.03 13.70
C ILE A 119 -4.92 11.78 14.06
N HIS A 120 -5.85 12.22 13.22
CA HIS A 120 -7.27 11.97 13.42
C HIS A 120 -7.58 10.46 13.39
N ALA A 121 -7.06 9.73 12.41
CA ALA A 121 -7.20 8.28 12.31
C ALA A 121 -6.66 7.56 13.55
N LEU A 122 -5.52 7.99 14.09
CA LEU A 122 -4.94 7.44 15.32
C LEU A 122 -5.77 7.72 16.58
N GLY A 123 -6.62 8.75 16.56
CA GLY A 123 -7.62 9.00 17.60
C GLY A 123 -8.81 8.03 17.57
N CYS A 124 -9.00 7.29 16.47
CA CYS A 124 -10.10 6.35 16.27
C CYS A 124 -9.71 4.92 16.72
N PRO A 125 -10.71 4.03 16.95
CA PRO A 125 -10.44 2.61 17.19
C PRO A 125 -9.59 2.00 16.08
N GLU A 126 -8.66 1.12 16.44
CA GLU A 126 -7.66 0.55 15.53
C GLU A 126 -8.27 -0.12 14.29
N GLN A 127 -9.44 -0.75 14.45
CA GLN A 127 -10.16 -1.45 13.39
C GLN A 127 -10.66 -0.49 12.29
N LYS A 128 -10.73 0.82 12.56
CA LYS A 128 -11.19 1.82 11.58
C LYS A 128 -10.08 2.31 10.65
N TRP A 129 -8.83 2.20 11.06
CA TRP A 129 -7.72 2.80 10.32
C TRP A 129 -6.61 1.81 9.97
N LYS A 130 -6.45 0.69 10.69
CA LYS A 130 -5.46 -0.33 10.31
C LYS A 130 -5.92 -1.02 9.02
N GLY A 131 -5.14 -0.83 7.95
CA GLY A 131 -5.31 -1.57 6.71
C GLY A 131 -4.89 -3.03 6.85
N PRO A 132 -5.21 -3.88 5.85
CA PRO A 132 -4.98 -5.32 5.92
C PRO A 132 -3.49 -5.69 6.02
N SER A 133 -2.58 -4.85 5.51
CA SER A 133 -1.13 -5.07 5.60
C SER A 133 -0.48 -4.49 6.86
N TRP A 134 -1.25 -3.90 7.79
CA TRP A 134 -0.71 -3.30 9.01
C TRP A 134 0.21 -4.24 9.79
N ASN A 135 -0.18 -5.50 9.96
CA ASN A 135 0.61 -6.49 10.70
C ASN A 135 1.92 -6.84 9.99
N CYS A 136 1.91 -6.92 8.66
CA CYS A 136 3.12 -7.12 7.85
C CYS A 136 4.05 -5.91 7.93
N PHE A 137 3.48 -4.69 7.89
CA PHE A 137 4.23 -3.45 8.05
C PHE A 137 4.88 -3.36 9.44
N TYR A 138 4.13 -3.65 10.50
CA TYR A 138 4.64 -3.74 11.86
C TYR A 138 5.77 -4.77 11.98
N HIS A 139 5.58 -5.98 11.43
CA HIS A 139 6.59 -7.05 11.44
C HIS A 139 7.89 -6.62 10.76
N ALA A 140 7.78 -6.00 9.59
CA ALA A 140 8.95 -5.52 8.85
C ALA A 140 9.75 -4.50 9.67
N ILE A 141 9.05 -3.57 10.33
CA ILE A 141 9.69 -2.53 11.17
C ILE A 141 10.30 -3.14 12.43
N TYR A 142 9.54 -3.98 13.14
CA TYR A 142 9.98 -4.65 14.37
C TYR A 142 11.30 -5.42 14.16
N ASN A 143 11.41 -6.09 13.00
CA ASN A 143 12.58 -6.89 12.63
C ASN A 143 13.65 -6.09 11.85
N GLY A 144 13.50 -4.78 11.69
CA GLY A 144 14.49 -3.92 11.01
C GLY A 144 14.66 -4.20 9.51
N ARG A 145 13.62 -4.75 8.87
CA ARG A 145 13.61 -5.08 7.44
C ARG A 145 13.65 -3.81 6.59
N PRO A 146 14.41 -3.79 5.48
CA PRO A 146 14.37 -2.66 4.56
C PRO A 146 12.99 -2.52 3.90
N ILE A 147 12.42 -1.31 3.93
CA ILE A 147 11.07 -1.03 3.47
C ILE A 147 11.07 0.01 2.34
N SER A 148 10.32 -0.27 1.28
CA SER A 148 9.93 0.72 0.28
C SER A 148 8.45 1.06 0.41
N LEU A 149 8.11 2.35 0.42
CA LEU A 149 6.73 2.80 0.32
C LEU A 149 6.47 3.30 -1.10
N ILE A 150 5.42 2.81 -1.75
CA ILE A 150 5.08 3.12 -3.14
C ILE A 150 3.59 3.48 -3.17
N THR A 151 3.26 4.77 -3.17
CA THR A 151 1.88 5.27 -3.02
C THR A 151 1.53 6.28 -4.12
N ALA A 152 0.24 6.35 -4.46
CA ALA A 152 -0.31 7.36 -5.35
C ALA A 152 -0.38 8.77 -4.74
N ARG A 153 -0.12 8.95 -3.44
CA ARG A 153 -0.06 10.29 -2.81
C ARG A 153 0.94 11.20 -3.52
N GLY A 154 0.60 12.49 -3.62
CA GLY A 154 1.46 13.55 -4.14
C GLY A 154 2.23 14.33 -3.09
N HIS A 155 2.07 13.98 -1.81
CA HIS A 155 2.88 14.48 -0.70
C HIS A 155 4.36 14.12 -0.90
N SER A 156 5.26 15.02 -0.50
CA SER A 156 6.70 14.76 -0.56
C SER A 156 7.11 13.58 0.32
N PRO A 157 8.22 12.89 -0.01
CA PRO A 157 8.77 11.84 0.85
C PRO A 157 9.03 12.29 2.29
N LYS A 158 9.34 13.58 2.49
CA LYS A 158 9.56 14.17 3.83
C LYS A 158 8.26 14.26 4.61
N THR A 159 7.16 14.68 3.99
CA THR A 159 5.83 14.70 4.63
C THR A 159 5.38 13.29 5.00
N ILE A 160 5.56 12.31 4.11
CA ILE A 160 5.21 10.91 4.38
C ILE A 160 5.97 10.37 5.61
N ARG A 161 7.29 10.61 5.69
CA ARG A 161 8.09 10.24 6.88
C ARG A 161 7.57 10.89 8.16
N ARG A 162 7.19 12.17 8.11
CA ARG A 162 6.65 12.89 9.27
C ARG A 162 5.30 12.34 9.74
N GLY A 163 4.45 11.91 8.81
CA GLY A 163 3.21 11.22 9.15
C GLY A 163 3.48 9.87 9.80
N ILE A 164 4.36 9.05 9.23
CA ILE A 164 4.71 7.74 9.82
C ILE A 164 5.36 7.87 11.20
N LYS A 165 6.11 8.96 11.44
CA LYS A 165 6.65 9.28 12.77
C LYS A 165 5.55 9.41 13.83
N GLN A 166 4.31 9.77 13.47
CA GLN A 166 3.22 9.82 14.44
C GLN A 166 2.84 8.42 14.94
N PHE A 167 2.87 7.37 14.11
CA PHE A 167 2.66 5.99 14.58
C PHE A 167 3.67 5.60 15.66
N VAL A 168 4.93 6.02 15.53
CA VAL A 168 5.96 5.78 16.55
C VAL A 168 5.67 6.58 17.81
N LYS A 169 5.33 7.86 17.66
CA LYS A 169 5.02 8.77 18.78
C LYS A 169 3.84 8.26 19.62
N GLU A 170 2.81 7.76 18.96
CA GLU A 170 1.60 7.23 19.61
C GLU A 170 1.73 5.76 20.03
N GLY A 171 2.90 5.13 19.83
CA GLY A 171 3.20 3.78 20.32
C GLY A 171 2.70 2.62 19.46
N PHE A 172 2.14 2.90 18.27
CA PHE A 172 1.70 1.86 17.33
C PHE A 172 2.85 1.19 16.57
N LEU A 173 4.00 1.85 16.47
CA LEU A 173 5.22 1.29 15.91
C LEU A 173 6.37 1.32 16.93
N PRO A 174 7.20 0.26 16.99
CA PRO A 174 8.29 0.15 17.96
C PRO A 174 9.48 1.08 17.64
N SER A 175 9.63 1.45 16.36
CA SER A 175 10.73 2.29 15.87
C SER A 175 10.37 2.90 14.51
N HIS A 176 11.22 3.81 14.03
CA HIS A 176 11.12 4.29 12.66
C HIS A 176 11.43 3.15 11.66
N PRO A 177 10.80 3.14 10.47
CA PRO A 177 11.12 2.17 9.43
C PRO A 177 12.57 2.29 8.94
N ASN A 178 13.19 1.14 8.62
CA ASN A 178 14.44 1.10 7.86
C ASN A 178 14.14 1.39 6.38
N TYR A 179 13.96 2.66 6.04
CA TYR A 179 13.58 3.04 4.68
C TYR A 179 14.68 2.66 3.66
N LEU A 180 14.31 1.82 2.71
CA LEU A 180 15.02 1.65 1.44
C LEU A 180 14.67 2.80 0.49
N SER A 181 13.38 3.04 0.24
CA SER A 181 12.88 4.14 -0.58
C SER A 181 11.48 4.59 -0.15
N ILE A 182 11.07 5.77 -0.61
CA ILE A 182 9.71 6.29 -0.49
C ILE A 182 9.41 6.94 -1.84
N TYR A 183 8.44 6.38 -2.56
CA TYR A 183 8.02 6.79 -3.90
C TYR A 183 6.54 7.20 -3.88
N PRO A 184 6.24 8.45 -3.46
CA PRO A 184 4.94 9.07 -3.74
C PRO A 184 4.90 9.42 -5.22
N VAL A 185 4.32 8.55 -6.04
CA VAL A 185 4.55 8.59 -7.49
C VAL A 185 3.91 9.80 -8.17
N SER A 186 2.87 10.37 -7.56
CA SER A 186 2.21 11.60 -8.04
C SER A 186 2.95 12.88 -7.62
N HIS A 187 3.95 12.80 -6.73
CA HIS A 187 4.72 13.96 -6.31
C HIS A 187 5.67 14.42 -7.43
N PRO A 188 5.69 15.72 -7.83
CA PRO A 188 6.42 16.18 -9.02
C PRO A 188 7.90 15.77 -9.07
N SER A 189 8.65 15.96 -7.97
CA SER A 189 10.07 15.58 -7.92
C SER A 189 10.29 14.07 -7.94
N THR A 190 9.34 13.29 -7.42
CA THR A 190 9.42 11.82 -7.49
C THR A 190 9.16 11.36 -8.92
N ARG A 191 8.14 11.91 -9.58
CA ARG A 191 7.80 11.59 -10.97
C ARG A 191 8.97 11.83 -11.91
N LYS A 192 9.59 13.01 -11.83
CA LYS A 192 10.79 13.37 -12.61
C LYS A 192 11.98 12.43 -12.37
N ARG A 193 12.07 11.80 -11.19
CA ARG A 193 13.11 10.81 -10.87
C ARG A 193 12.79 9.41 -11.38
N LEU A 194 11.52 9.08 -11.59
CA LEU A 194 11.08 7.77 -12.07
C LEU A 194 11.07 7.72 -13.60
N THR A 195 10.66 8.81 -14.26
CA THR A 195 10.52 8.85 -15.72
C THR A 195 10.72 10.25 -16.27
N ILE A 196 11.12 10.32 -17.53
CA ILE A 196 11.15 11.55 -18.34
C ILE A 196 9.80 11.84 -19.01
N HIS A 197 8.90 10.85 -19.07
CA HIS A 197 7.60 10.98 -19.72
C HIS A 197 6.59 11.63 -18.77
N ALA A 198 6.18 12.87 -19.05
CA ALA A 198 5.23 13.61 -18.22
C ALA A 198 3.87 12.89 -18.08
N GLU A 199 3.43 12.22 -19.15
CA GLU A 199 2.12 11.57 -19.26
C GLU A 199 2.03 10.18 -18.63
N ALA A 200 3.11 9.65 -18.03
CA ALA A 200 3.09 8.32 -17.42
C ALA A 200 2.02 8.22 -16.34
N SER A 201 1.12 7.25 -16.45
CA SER A 201 0.05 7.00 -15.48
C SER A 201 0.59 6.62 -14.11
N VAL A 202 -0.22 6.78 -13.06
CA VAL A 202 0.12 6.33 -11.69
C VAL A 202 0.49 4.85 -11.66
N ALA A 203 -0.22 4.03 -12.43
CA ALA A 203 0.05 2.61 -12.60
C ALA A 203 1.46 2.34 -13.15
N GLU A 204 1.85 3.00 -14.24
CA GLU A 204 3.18 2.89 -14.84
C GLU A 204 4.28 3.36 -13.88
N LEU A 205 4.05 4.50 -13.20
CA LEU A 205 5.00 5.02 -12.23
C LEU A 205 5.18 4.08 -11.03
N LYS A 206 4.10 3.43 -10.55
CA LYS A 206 4.18 2.39 -9.51
C LYS A 206 5.05 1.22 -9.99
N LYS A 207 4.86 0.71 -11.22
CA LYS A 207 5.72 -0.35 -11.79
C LYS A 207 7.19 0.06 -11.81
N ILE A 208 7.50 1.25 -12.31
CA ILE A 208 8.88 1.77 -12.32
C ILE A 208 9.44 1.87 -10.89
N ALA A 209 8.64 2.32 -9.93
CA ALA A 209 9.05 2.44 -8.53
C ALA A 209 9.36 1.08 -7.86
N ILE A 210 8.68 0.01 -8.25
CA ILE A 210 8.95 -1.37 -7.79
C ILE A 210 10.35 -1.77 -8.27
N ARG A 211 10.60 -1.67 -9.57
CA ARG A 211 11.91 -1.97 -10.18
C ARG A 211 13.03 -1.14 -9.56
N LYS A 212 12.85 0.17 -9.45
CA LYS A 212 13.80 1.09 -8.81
C LYS A 212 14.04 0.75 -7.34
N SER A 213 13.08 0.14 -6.65
CA SER A 213 13.28 -0.35 -5.28
C SER A 213 14.17 -1.59 -5.25
N VAL A 214 14.00 -2.53 -6.18
CA VAL A 214 14.88 -3.71 -6.32
C VAL A 214 16.30 -3.30 -6.69
N GLU A 215 16.46 -2.45 -7.70
CA GLU A 215 17.77 -1.91 -8.11
C GLU A 215 18.47 -1.21 -6.93
N LYS A 216 17.73 -0.40 -6.16
CA LYS A 216 18.28 0.26 -4.98
C LYS A 216 18.67 -0.72 -3.87
N ALA A 217 17.94 -1.81 -3.71
CA ALA A 217 18.31 -2.87 -2.77
C ALA A 217 19.65 -3.49 -3.17
N PHE A 218 19.84 -3.81 -4.46
CA PHE A 218 21.11 -4.32 -4.97
C PHE A 218 22.25 -3.32 -4.83
N LEU A 219 22.00 -2.04 -5.13
CA LEU A 219 23.01 -0.99 -4.94
C LEU A 219 23.44 -0.85 -3.48
N LYS A 220 22.50 -0.94 -2.52
CA LYS A 220 22.77 -0.69 -1.09
C LYS A 220 23.27 -1.93 -0.33
N TYR A 221 22.79 -3.11 -0.69
CA TYR A 221 23.04 -4.35 0.06
C TYR A 221 23.83 -5.39 -0.76
N GLY A 222 24.28 -5.02 -1.95
CA GLY A 222 24.89 -5.94 -2.91
C GLY A 222 23.86 -6.78 -3.64
N GLN A 223 24.26 -7.35 -4.78
CA GLN A 223 23.49 -8.42 -5.39
C GLN A 223 23.72 -9.70 -4.59
N ASN A 224 22.65 -10.39 -4.23
CA ASN A 224 22.72 -11.67 -3.55
C ASN A 224 21.53 -12.53 -4.02
N PRO A 225 21.75 -13.75 -4.50
CA PRO A 225 20.69 -14.62 -5.03
C PRO A 225 19.62 -14.96 -3.99
N PHE A 226 19.96 -14.89 -2.71
CA PHE A 226 19.06 -15.17 -1.60
C PHE A 226 18.26 -13.96 -1.11
N HIS A 227 18.37 -12.80 -1.76
CA HIS A 227 17.45 -11.68 -1.54
C HIS A 227 16.02 -12.07 -1.93
N ARG A 228 15.07 -11.61 -1.11
CA ARG A 228 13.64 -11.82 -1.28
C ARG A 228 12.93 -10.48 -1.30
N PHE A 229 12.07 -10.28 -2.28
CA PHE A 229 11.29 -9.06 -2.46
C PHE A 229 9.81 -9.39 -2.34
N GLY A 230 9.05 -8.60 -1.59
CA GLY A 230 7.62 -8.78 -1.43
C GLY A 230 6.90 -7.45 -1.52
N MET A 231 5.85 -7.36 -2.32
CA MET A 231 4.97 -6.19 -2.34
C MET A 231 3.55 -6.55 -1.92
N SER A 232 2.96 -5.74 -1.05
CA SER A 232 1.54 -5.81 -0.69
C SER A 232 0.76 -4.61 -1.23
N ASP A 233 -0.45 -4.85 -1.70
CA ASP A 233 -1.44 -3.85 -2.13
C ASP A 233 -2.84 -4.44 -1.86
N ASP A 234 -3.85 -3.58 -1.72
CA ASP A 234 -5.23 -3.99 -1.48
C ASP A 234 -6.12 -3.76 -2.71
N ASP A 235 -5.67 -3.03 -3.74
CA ASP A 235 -6.41 -2.82 -4.99
C ASP A 235 -6.11 -3.93 -6.02
N PRO A 236 -7.12 -4.72 -6.45
CA PRO A 236 -6.96 -5.76 -7.47
C PRO A 236 -6.32 -5.27 -8.78
N LYS A 237 -6.56 -4.01 -9.18
CA LYS A 237 -5.95 -3.42 -10.40
C LYS A 237 -4.45 -3.23 -10.21
N ASN A 238 -4.02 -2.75 -9.04
CA ASN A 238 -2.61 -2.63 -8.70
C ASN A 238 -1.96 -4.01 -8.59
N ILE A 239 -2.63 -5.00 -7.99
CA ILE A 239 -2.12 -6.37 -7.87
C ILE A 239 -1.73 -6.96 -9.23
N HIS A 240 -2.53 -6.75 -10.28
CA HIS A 240 -2.18 -7.23 -11.60
C HIS A 240 -0.88 -6.61 -12.14
N LEU A 241 -0.72 -5.29 -11.99
CA LEU A 241 0.48 -4.55 -12.41
C LEU A 241 1.72 -4.98 -11.62
N ILE A 242 1.56 -5.23 -10.32
CA ILE A 242 2.63 -5.72 -9.45
C ILE A 242 3.05 -7.13 -9.86
N ILE A 243 2.10 -8.03 -10.17
CA ILE A 243 2.40 -9.38 -10.66
C ILE A 243 3.19 -9.31 -11.96
N GLU A 244 2.79 -8.45 -12.89
CA GLU A 244 3.50 -8.26 -14.16
C GLU A 244 4.95 -7.83 -13.93
N GLU A 245 5.17 -6.78 -13.14
CA GLU A 245 6.51 -6.26 -12.87
C GLU A 245 7.39 -7.25 -12.09
N MET A 246 6.83 -7.92 -11.07
CA MET A 246 7.54 -8.95 -10.30
C MET A 246 7.90 -10.17 -11.16
N THR A 247 7.11 -10.47 -12.18
CA THR A 247 7.41 -11.54 -13.16
C THR A 247 8.59 -11.15 -14.04
N LEU A 248 8.60 -9.91 -14.56
CA LEU A 248 9.74 -9.40 -15.34
C LEU A 248 11.02 -9.40 -14.50
N LEU A 249 10.94 -8.95 -13.25
CA LEU A 249 12.08 -9.00 -12.32
C LEU A 249 12.53 -10.43 -12.01
N LYS A 250 11.63 -11.40 -11.92
CA LYS A 250 11.99 -12.81 -11.75
C LYS A 250 12.69 -13.38 -12.98
N GLN A 251 12.32 -12.96 -14.18
CA GLN A 251 13.01 -13.36 -15.41
C GLN A 251 14.44 -12.81 -15.46
N GLU A 252 14.63 -11.55 -15.06
CA GLU A 252 15.94 -10.88 -15.02
C GLU A 252 16.83 -11.39 -13.87
N TYR A 253 16.24 -11.68 -12.71
CA TYR A 253 16.93 -12.14 -11.50
C TYR A 253 16.38 -13.50 -11.04
N PRO A 254 16.64 -14.60 -11.79
CA PRO A 254 15.98 -15.89 -11.60
C PRO A 254 16.29 -16.58 -10.27
N GLN A 255 17.40 -16.22 -9.62
CA GLN A 255 17.75 -16.78 -8.31
C GLN A 255 17.00 -16.09 -7.17
N ASN A 256 16.62 -14.82 -7.35
CA ASN A 256 15.89 -14.06 -6.34
C ASN A 256 14.42 -14.48 -6.25
N SER A 257 13.82 -14.33 -5.08
CA SER A 257 12.39 -14.59 -4.90
C SER A 257 11.58 -13.30 -4.92
N PHE A 258 10.50 -13.29 -5.68
CA PHE A 258 9.57 -12.15 -5.80
C PHE A 258 8.16 -12.58 -5.41
N PHE A 259 7.58 -11.90 -4.44
CA PHE A 259 6.26 -12.20 -3.88
C PHE A 259 5.30 -11.04 -4.05
N VAL A 260 4.05 -11.38 -4.34
CA VAL A 260 2.92 -10.45 -4.31
C VAL A 260 1.98 -10.92 -3.22
N PHE A 261 1.59 -9.99 -2.35
CA PHE A 261 0.61 -10.19 -1.29
C PHE A 261 -0.64 -9.43 -1.67
N ASP A 262 -1.64 -10.16 -2.15
CA ASP A 262 -2.97 -9.63 -2.37
C ASP A 262 -3.68 -9.60 -1.01
N THR A 263 -4.13 -8.40 -0.63
CA THR A 263 -4.79 -8.14 0.65
C THR A 263 -6.24 -7.68 0.50
N TYR A 264 -6.79 -7.76 -0.72
CA TYR A 264 -8.15 -7.33 -1.02
C TYR A 264 -9.19 -8.08 -0.18
N ARG A 265 -10.11 -7.33 0.45
CA ARG A 265 -11.21 -7.85 1.29
C ARG A 265 -10.76 -8.82 2.39
N GLY A 266 -9.55 -8.64 2.94
CA GLY A 266 -9.04 -9.43 4.05
C GLY A 266 -8.57 -10.85 3.69
N GLN A 267 -8.52 -11.20 2.40
CA GLN A 267 -7.84 -12.40 1.95
C GLN A 267 -6.34 -12.11 1.90
N PHE A 268 -5.49 -12.96 2.48
CA PHE A 268 -4.03 -12.82 2.39
C PHE A 268 -3.49 -13.89 1.44
N ILE A 269 -3.45 -13.58 0.13
CA ILE A 269 -2.97 -14.52 -0.88
C ILE A 269 -1.54 -14.16 -1.26
N ARG A 270 -0.60 -15.01 -0.86
CA ARG A 270 0.79 -14.94 -1.29
C ARG A 270 0.95 -15.65 -2.63
N ARG A 271 1.42 -14.94 -3.64
CA ARG A 271 1.81 -15.49 -4.95
C ARG A 271 3.30 -15.25 -5.15
N GLU A 272 4.07 -16.30 -5.45
CA GLU A 272 5.41 -16.10 -6.00
C GLU A 272 5.29 -15.81 -7.50
N GLY A 273 6.19 -15.00 -8.06
CA GLY A 273 6.25 -14.62 -9.47
C GLY A 273 6.54 -15.78 -10.42
N PHE A 274 5.73 -16.84 -10.38
CA PHE A 274 5.70 -17.92 -11.35
C PHE A 274 4.31 -17.96 -11.97
N PHE A 275 4.23 -17.71 -13.28
CA PHE A 275 3.13 -18.22 -14.08
C PHE A 275 3.66 -19.15 -15.16
N ARG A 276 3.41 -20.45 -14.97
CA ARG A 276 3.19 -21.39 -16.07
C ARG A 276 2.04 -20.80 -16.88
N SER A 277 2.30 -20.40 -18.11
CA SER A 277 1.36 -19.85 -19.11
C SER A 277 -0.12 -19.93 -18.72
N TYR A 278 -0.72 -18.76 -18.44
CA TYR A 278 -2.18 -18.62 -18.38
C TYR A 278 -2.75 -18.95 -19.77
N ARG A 279 -3.14 -20.21 -20.01
CA ARG A 279 -4.07 -20.51 -21.11
C ARG A 279 -5.39 -19.83 -20.74
N ARG A 280 -5.82 -18.86 -21.54
CA ARG A 280 -7.19 -18.35 -21.54
C ARG A 280 -8.13 -19.57 -21.61
N LYS A 281 -8.83 -19.89 -20.53
CA LYS A 281 -10.04 -20.72 -20.63
C LYS A 281 -11.11 -19.82 -21.22
N SER A 282 -11.32 -19.93 -22.52
CA SER A 282 -12.54 -19.51 -23.18
C SER A 282 -13.70 -20.27 -22.54
N TYR A 283 -14.62 -19.55 -21.90
CA TYR A 283 -15.90 -20.11 -21.49
C TYR A 283 -16.74 -20.33 -22.76
N GLY A 284 -16.74 -21.56 -23.27
CA GLY A 284 -17.79 -22.09 -24.13
C GLY A 284 -18.92 -22.69 -23.28
N PRO A 285 -20.14 -22.81 -23.82
CA PRO A 285 -21.33 -23.14 -23.04
C PRO A 285 -21.20 -24.55 -22.45
N GLY A 286 -21.55 -24.67 -21.16
CA GLY A 286 -21.38 -25.89 -20.39
C GLY A 286 -22.29 -27.03 -20.86
N PRO A 287 -21.86 -28.29 -20.70
CA PRO A 287 -22.75 -29.42 -20.80
C PRO A 287 -23.34 -29.80 -19.44
N SER A 288 -24.55 -30.33 -19.55
CA SER A 288 -25.50 -30.79 -18.55
C SER A 288 -25.02 -31.93 -17.64
N ILE A 289 -25.68 -31.95 -16.48
CA ILE A 289 -25.79 -32.92 -15.39
C ILE A 289 -25.51 -34.39 -15.76
N GLY A 290 -24.72 -35.08 -14.91
CA GLY A 290 -24.61 -36.54 -14.89
C GLY A 290 -23.64 -37.09 -13.83
N SER A 291 -24.22 -37.63 -12.73
CA SER A 291 -23.79 -38.77 -11.89
C SER A 291 -22.35 -38.87 -11.33
N SER A 292 -22.28 -38.77 -9.98
CA SER A 292 -21.59 -39.64 -9.01
C SER A 292 -20.24 -40.29 -9.35
N PHE A 293 -19.21 -39.98 -8.56
CA PHE A 293 -18.31 -40.95 -7.91
C PHE A 293 -17.55 -40.27 -6.76
N GLY A 294 -17.59 -40.87 -5.57
CA GLY A 294 -16.89 -40.41 -4.38
C GLY A 294 -15.47 -40.96 -4.28
N LEU A 295 -14.62 -40.29 -3.50
CA LEU A 295 -13.85 -40.86 -2.38
C LEU A 295 -12.77 -39.89 -1.86
N SER A 296 -12.55 -40.00 -0.55
CA SER A 296 -11.29 -39.73 0.15
C SER A 296 -10.92 -38.27 0.45
N LEU A 297 -11.46 -37.78 1.58
CA LEU A 297 -10.86 -36.71 2.39
C LEU A 297 -9.53 -37.18 2.99
N SER A 298 -8.42 -36.74 2.40
CA SER A 298 -7.09 -36.85 2.99
C SER A 298 -6.74 -35.55 3.71
N SER A 299 -6.73 -35.67 5.04
CA SER A 299 -6.35 -34.67 6.03
C SER A 299 -4.86 -34.34 5.93
N ARG A 300 -4.46 -33.24 5.29
CA ARG A 300 -3.12 -32.62 5.49
C ARG A 300 -3.03 -31.24 4.83
N CYS A 301 -3.46 -30.20 5.53
CA CYS A 301 -2.83 -28.87 5.43
C CYS A 301 -3.30 -27.94 6.57
N LYS A 302 -2.92 -28.26 7.80
CA LYS A 302 -2.78 -27.27 8.87
C LYS A 302 -1.29 -27.15 9.15
N ARG A 303 -0.65 -26.09 8.67
CA ARG A 303 0.53 -25.42 9.27
C ARG A 303 1.06 -24.32 8.34
N TYR A 304 1.53 -23.26 9.00
CA TYR A 304 2.31 -22.12 8.50
C TYR A 304 1.54 -20.85 8.11
N ILE A 305 1.06 -20.16 9.15
CA ILE A 305 1.28 -18.72 9.29
C ILE A 305 2.38 -18.56 10.34
N ILE A 306 3.56 -18.10 9.90
CA ILE A 306 4.62 -17.27 10.52
C ILE A 306 5.81 -17.27 9.53
#